data_AF-A0A6J2JHI0-F1
#
_entry.id   AF-A0A6J2JHI0-F1
#
_cell.length_a   1.000
_cell.length_b   1.000
_cell.length_c   1.000
_cell.angle_alpha   90.00
_cell.angle_beta   90.00
_cell.angle_gamma   90.00
#
_symmetry.space_group_name_H-M   'P 1'
#
loop_
_entity.id
_entity.type
_entity.pdbx_description
1 polymer ?
#
loop_
_entity_poly.entity_id
_entity_poly.type
_entity_poly.pdbx_seq_one_letter_code
_entity_poly.pdbx_strand_id
1 'polypeptide(L)'
;MIFNNYATRLCSINAKSVMTSLRLYKYLLRECEKLPPKACSHYKFAVKQSFKQHKFEPDPERVKEIISKSIEDAKWVVNKYSNQ
;
A
#
# COMPACT_ATOMS: atom_id res chain seq x y z
N MET A 1 -22.06 -14.31 -8.63
CA MET A 1 -20.77 -13.71 -8.22
C MET A 1 -21.05 -12.69 -7.13
N ILE A 2 -20.99 -13.10 -5.87
CA ILE A 2 -21.37 -12.27 -4.72
C ILE A 2 -20.10 -11.62 -4.15
N PHE A 3 -19.84 -10.38 -4.53
CA PHE A 3 -18.96 -9.48 -3.78
C PHE A 3 -19.68 -8.14 -3.57
N ASN A 4 -20.80 -8.20 -2.86
CA ASN A 4 -21.53 -7.02 -2.40
C ASN A 4 -21.90 -7.20 -0.93
N ASN A 5 -20.91 -7.12 0.00
CA ASN A 5 -21.14 -6.76 1.42
C ASN A 5 -19.86 -6.62 2.29
N TYR A 6 -18.84 -5.86 1.85
CA TYR A 6 -17.71 -5.53 2.74
C TYR A 6 -17.35 -4.04 2.81
N ALA A 7 -18.04 -3.18 2.05
CA ALA A 7 -17.73 -1.75 2.01
C ALA A 7 -18.29 -0.97 3.22
N THR A 8 -19.25 -1.52 3.97
CA THR A 8 -20.04 -0.76 4.96
C THR A 8 -19.61 -0.96 6.41
N ARG A 9 -18.50 -1.66 6.69
CA ARG A 9 -17.97 -1.86 8.07
C ARG A 9 -16.61 -1.21 8.35
N LEU A 10 -16.15 -0.30 7.48
CA LEU A 10 -14.89 0.43 7.66
C LEU A 10 -15.09 1.91 8.03
N CYS A 11 -16.29 2.31 8.41
CA CYS A 11 -16.58 3.66 8.89
C CYS A 11 -16.99 3.64 10.36
N SER A 12 -16.01 3.49 11.25
CA SER A 12 -16.03 4.17 12.54
C SER A 12 -14.62 4.12 13.11
N ILE A 13 -13.99 5.30 13.15
CA ILE A 13 -12.98 5.81 14.09
C ILE A 13 -12.06 6.80 13.34
N ASN A 14 -12.35 8.08 13.59
CA ASN A 14 -11.52 9.27 13.41
C ASN A 14 -10.92 9.62 12.04
N ALA A 15 -11.49 10.67 11.46
CA ALA A 15 -11.07 11.37 10.25
C ALA A 15 -9.81 12.27 10.42
N LYS A 16 -8.85 11.90 11.28
CA LYS A 16 -7.57 12.63 11.41
C LYS A 16 -6.40 11.68 11.17
N SER A 17 -5.81 11.79 9.99
CA SER A 17 -4.48 11.27 9.62
C SER A 17 -4.16 9.80 9.96
N VAL A 18 -5.08 8.88 9.68
CA VAL A 18 -4.71 7.47 9.50
C VAL A 18 -4.63 7.23 8.00
N MET A 19 -3.42 7.03 7.48
CA MET A 19 -3.28 6.38 6.17
C MET A 19 -3.89 4.99 6.30
N THR A 20 -5.15 4.82 5.90
CA THR A 20 -5.78 3.50 5.89
C THR A 20 -5.03 2.61 4.91
N SER A 21 -4.93 1.31 5.17
CA SER A 21 -4.18 0.36 4.34
C SER A 21 -4.55 0.44 2.85
N LEU A 22 -5.79 0.85 2.53
CA LEU A 22 -6.26 1.11 1.17
C LEU A 22 -5.64 2.36 0.53
N ARG A 23 -5.44 3.44 1.30
CA ARG A 23 -4.74 4.64 0.83
C ARG A 23 -3.27 4.33 0.56
N LEU A 24 -2.62 3.55 1.44
CA LEU A 24 -1.26 3.05 1.22
C LEU A 24 -1.19 2.25 -0.08
N TYR A 25 -2.09 1.29 -0.24
CA TYR A 25 -2.14 0.47 -1.45
C TYR A 25 -2.27 1.31 -2.72
N LYS A 26 -3.21 2.26 -2.76
CA LYS A 26 -3.39 3.17 -3.90
C LYS A 26 -2.16 4.06 -4.14
N TYR A 27 -1.53 4.56 -3.08
CA TYR A 27 -0.31 5.35 -3.16
C TYR A 27 0.84 4.52 -3.79
N LEU A 28 1.10 3.33 -3.27
CA LEU A 28 2.17 2.46 -3.76
C LEU A 28 1.97 2.06 -5.23
N LEU A 29 0.73 1.83 -5.67
CA LEU A 29 0.44 1.55 -7.08
C LEU A 29 0.79 2.72 -8.01
N ARG A 30 0.55 3.97 -7.57
CA ARG A 30 0.95 5.17 -8.32
C ARG A 30 2.46 5.34 -8.36
N GLU A 31 3.16 5.04 -7.27
CA GLU A 31 4.64 5.08 -7.27
C GLU A 31 5.22 4.03 -8.22
N CYS A 32 4.63 2.84 -8.30
CA CYS A 32 5.05 1.81 -9.26
C CYS A 32 4.90 2.27 -10.72
N GLU A 33 3.94 3.14 -11.03
CA GLU A 33 3.72 3.67 -12.39
C GLU A 33 4.81 4.64 -12.84
N LYS A 34 5.61 5.18 -11.92
CA LYS A 34 6.79 5.99 -12.25
C LYS A 34 8.00 5.13 -12.67
N LEU A 35 7.92 3.82 -12.48
CA LEU A 35 9.03 2.90 -12.75
C LEU A 35 9.01 2.41 -14.20
N PRO A 36 10.17 1.99 -14.76
CA PRO A 36 10.21 1.34 -16.06
C PRO A 36 9.29 0.11 -16.14
N PRO A 37 8.74 -0.25 -17.33
CA PRO A 37 7.71 -1.29 -17.47
C PRO A 37 8.03 -2.63 -16.80
N LYS A 38 9.29 -3.08 -16.90
CA LYS A 38 9.75 -4.34 -16.29
C LYS A 38 9.76 -4.27 -14.76
N ALA A 39 10.17 -3.15 -14.18
CA ALA A 39 10.19 -2.93 -12.74
C ALA A 39 8.77 -2.68 -12.19
N CYS A 40 7.95 -1.90 -12.91
CA CYS A 40 6.57 -1.59 -12.55
C CYS A 40 5.75 -2.87 -12.30
N SER A 41 5.79 -3.86 -13.19
CA SER A 41 5.06 -5.12 -13.01
C SER A 41 5.51 -5.91 -11.77
N HIS A 42 6.83 -6.01 -11.56
CA HIS A 42 7.41 -6.68 -10.39
C HIS A 42 6.93 -6.05 -9.07
N TYR A 43 7.04 -4.72 -8.94
CA TYR A 43 6.64 -4.02 -7.72
C TYR A 43 5.12 -3.97 -7.53
N LYS A 44 4.32 -3.86 -8.60
CA LYS A 44 2.85 -3.99 -8.52
C LYS A 44 2.44 -5.35 -7.95
N PHE A 45 3.11 -6.43 -8.35
CA PHE A 45 2.87 -7.76 -7.79
C PHE A 45 3.25 -7.82 -6.30
N ALA A 46 4.44 -7.33 -5.93
CA ALA A 46 4.90 -7.29 -4.55
C ALA A 46 3.92 -6.52 -3.64
N VAL A 47 3.52 -5.31 -4.04
CA VAL A 47 2.54 -4.48 -3.32
C VAL A 47 1.21 -5.20 -3.12
N LYS A 48 0.74 -5.92 -4.15
CA LYS A 48 -0.52 -6.70 -4.05
C LYS A 48 -0.39 -7.87 -3.08
N GLN A 49 0.75 -8.55 -3.02
CA GLN A 49 0.99 -9.64 -2.07
C GLN A 49 1.08 -9.11 -0.64
N SER A 50 1.89 -8.08 -0.40
CA SER A 50 2.04 -7.47 0.92
C SER A 50 0.71 -6.93 1.45
N PHE A 51 -0.10 -6.29 0.58
CA PHE A 51 -1.44 -5.83 0.98
C PHE A 51 -2.35 -6.98 1.42
N LYS A 52 -2.35 -8.12 0.71
CA LYS A 52 -3.15 -9.29 1.10
C LYS A 52 -2.70 -9.85 2.45
N GLN A 53 -1.40 -9.91 2.70
CA GLN A 53 -0.81 -10.43 3.92
C GLN A 53 -1.19 -9.59 5.16
N HIS A 54 -1.19 -8.26 5.03
CA HIS A 54 -1.39 -7.34 6.16
C HIS A 54 -2.77 -6.68 6.21
N LYS A 55 -3.71 -7.06 5.32
CA LYS A 55 -5.06 -6.47 5.25
C LYS A 55 -5.82 -6.56 6.58
N PHE A 56 -5.57 -7.61 7.36
CA PHE A 56 -6.28 -7.91 8.60
C PHE A 56 -5.40 -7.78 9.85
N GLU A 57 -4.27 -7.06 9.76
CA GLU A 57 -3.41 -6.79 10.92
C GLU A 57 -4.21 -6.02 11.99
N PRO A 58 -4.42 -6.60 13.19
CA PRO A 58 -5.22 -5.96 14.23
C PRO A 58 -4.43 -4.94 15.05
N ASP A 59 -3.10 -5.05 15.10
CA ASP A 59 -2.26 -4.17 15.93
C ASP A 59 -2.00 -2.82 15.24
N PRO A 60 -2.47 -1.69 15.80
CA PRO A 60 -2.27 -0.37 15.20
C PRO A 60 -0.80 0.07 15.14
N GLU A 61 0.06 -0.34 16.07
CA GLU A 61 1.49 0.01 16.00
C GLU A 61 2.17 -0.74 14.86
N ARG A 62 1.87 -2.04 14.74
CA ARG A 62 2.33 -2.84 13.60
C ARG A 62 1.87 -2.27 12.25
N VAL A 63 0.62 -1.82 12.15
CA VAL A 63 0.11 -1.15 10.95
C VAL A 63 0.90 0.12 10.62
N LYS A 64 1.24 0.95 11.62
CA LYS A 64 2.05 2.16 11.42
C LYS A 64 3.45 1.82 10.92
N GLU A 65 4.10 0.81 11.50
CA GLU A 65 5.41 0.35 11.05
C GLU A 65 5.39 -0.10 9.59
N ILE A 66 4.40 -0.93 9.22
CA ILE A 66 4.23 -1.43 7.85
C ILE A 66 4.04 -0.25 6.88
N ILE A 67 3.23 0.74 7.24
CA ILE A 67 3.02 1.94 6.43
C ILE A 67 4.33 2.72 6.27
N SER A 68 5.01 3.02 7.37
CA SER A 68 6.26 3.80 7.36
C SER A 68 7.32 3.12 6.50
N LYS A 69 7.53 1.82 6.71
CA LYS A 69 8.51 1.04 5.97
C LYS A 69 8.16 0.94 4.47
N SER A 70 6.89 0.71 4.14
CA SER A 70 6.44 0.65 2.74
C SER A 70 6.66 1.98 2.00
N ILE A 71 6.50 3.12 2.69
CA ILE A 71 6.74 4.45 2.10
C ILE A 71 8.23 4.67 1.89
N GLU A 72 9.07 4.31 2.86
CA GLU A 72 10.54 4.40 2.74
C GLU A 72 11.04 3.55 1.57
N ASP A 73 10.60 2.30 1.49
CA ASP A 73 11.00 1.37 0.42
C ASP A 73 10.56 1.90 -0.96
N ALA A 74 9.33 2.42 -1.08
CA ALA A 74 8.85 3.01 -2.33
C ALA A 74 9.68 4.22 -2.77
N LYS A 75 10.02 5.12 -1.84
CA LYS A 75 10.89 6.28 -2.12
C LYS A 75 12.27 5.83 -2.60
N TRP A 76 12.87 4.84 -1.94
CA TRP A 76 14.16 4.31 -2.34
C TRP A 76 14.13 3.68 -3.72
N VAL A 77 13.10 2.87 -4.02
CA VAL A 77 12.93 2.24 -5.35
C VAL A 77 12.78 3.31 -6.43
N VAL A 78 11.89 4.28 -6.26
CA VAL A 78 11.70 5.34 -7.26
C VAL A 78 13.01 6.10 -7.48
N ASN A 79 13.70 6.51 -6.41
CA ASN A 79 14.98 7.20 -6.51
C ASN A 79 16.06 6.36 -7.23
N LYS A 80 16.09 5.04 -6.98
CA LYS A 80 17.02 4.12 -7.65
C LYS A 80 16.82 4.10 -9.17
N TYR A 81 15.57 4.11 -9.65
CA TYR A 81 15.26 4.09 -11.08
C TYR A 81 15.20 5.48 -11.73
N SER A 82 15.07 6.55 -10.94
CA SER A 82 15.15 7.93 -11.44
C SER A 82 16.59 8.44 -11.64
N ASN A 83 17.57 7.87 -10.92
CA ASN A 83 18.99 8.20 -11.05
C ASN A 83 19.77 7.20 -11.92
N GLN A 84 19.06 6.31 -12.65
CA GLN A 84 19.61 5.44 -13.68
C GLN A 84 19.47 6.09 -15.06
#